data_AF-A0A373DBT9-F1
#
_entry.id   AF-A0A373DBT9-F1
#
_cell.length_a   1.000
_cell.length_b   1.000
_cell.length_c   1.000
_cell.angle_alpha   90.00
_cell.angle_beta   90.00
_cell.angle_gamma   90.00
#
_symmetry.space_group_name_H-M   'P 1'
#
loop_
_entity.id
_entity.type
_entity.pdbx_description
1 polymer ?
#
loop_
_entity_poly.entity_id
_entity_poly.type
_entity_poly.pdbx_seq_one_letter_code
_entity_poly.pdbx_strand_id
1 'polypeptide(L)'
;MDFTPAEFPTTGVSEKEFIDKMIALAKAGEDEMEHLKCVFYTWAVFYEADEETTSGIAEFLANVAEIAEKDTFIKSLTCIL
;
A
#
# COMPACT_ATOMS: atom_id res chain seq x y z
N MET A 1 -22.80 -21.19 16.18
CA MET A 1 -21.33 -21.13 16.14
C MET A 1 -20.97 -19.75 16.64
N ASP A 2 -20.42 -19.67 17.85
CA ASP A 2 -19.97 -18.41 18.45
C ASP A 2 -18.65 -18.07 17.77
N PHE A 3 -18.71 -17.24 16.73
CA PHE A 3 -17.52 -16.68 16.10
C PHE A 3 -17.03 -15.55 17.01
N THR A 4 -16.44 -15.92 18.14
CA THR A 4 -15.52 -15.03 18.83
C THR A 4 -14.37 -14.82 17.85
N PRO A 5 -14.11 -13.60 17.34
CA PRO A 5 -12.94 -13.37 16.53
C PRO A 5 -11.76 -13.76 17.41
N ALA A 6 -11.06 -14.83 17.05
CA ALA A 6 -9.77 -15.12 17.65
C ALA A 6 -8.97 -13.82 17.49
N GLU A 7 -8.52 -13.27 18.60
CA GLU A 7 -7.55 -12.18 18.60
C GLU A 7 -6.36 -12.70 17.81
N PHE A 8 -6.32 -12.37 16.51
CA PHE A 8 -5.20 -12.70 15.65
C PHE A 8 -3.98 -12.15 16.38
N PRO A 9 -2.91 -12.96 16.56
CA PRO A 9 -1.75 -12.53 17.31
C PRO A 9 -1.26 -11.19 16.75
N THR A 10 -1.43 -10.13 17.55
CA THR A 10 -1.03 -8.76 17.27
C THR A 10 0.49 -8.58 17.40
N THR A 11 1.27 -9.58 17.00
CA THR A 11 2.56 -9.30 16.33
C THR A 11 2.24 -8.72 14.97
N GLY A 12 1.55 -7.57 15.01
CA GLY A 12 0.93 -6.91 13.89
C GLY A 12 2.01 -6.32 13.03
N VAL A 13 1.94 -6.61 11.74
CA VAL A 13 2.69 -5.87 10.73
C VAL A 13 2.46 -4.40 11.02
N SER A 14 3.52 -3.69 11.42
CA SER A 14 3.41 -2.28 11.73
C SER A 14 3.13 -1.48 10.45
N GLU A 15 2.55 -0.29 10.58
CA GLU A 15 2.32 0.59 9.43
C GLU A 15 3.63 0.79 8.64
N LYS A 16 4.74 0.96 9.37
CA LYS A 16 6.08 1.03 8.82
C LYS A 16 6.43 -0.18 7.95
N GLU A 17 6.11 -1.40 8.37
CA GLU A 17 6.40 -2.60 7.57
C GLU A 17 5.55 -2.68 6.29
N PHE A 18 4.32 -2.17 6.32
CA PHE A 18 3.54 -1.97 5.09
C PHE A 18 4.23 -0.98 4.15
N ILE A 19 4.63 0.19 4.66
CA ILE A 19 5.31 1.20 3.85
C ILE A 19 6.65 0.68 3.30
N ASP A 20 7.49 0.05 4.12
CA ASP A 20 8.77 -0.52 3.71
C ASP A 20 8.58 -1.58 2.60
N LYS A 21 7.55 -2.44 2.73
CA LYS A 21 7.21 -3.42 1.70
C LYS A 21 6.71 -2.76 0.42
N MET A 22 5.87 -1.75 0.50
CA MET A 22 5.41 -0.99 -0.67
C MET A 22 6.57 -0.28 -1.38
N ILE A 23 7.53 0.27 -0.64
CA ILE A 23 8.75 0.86 -1.23
C ILE A 23 9.54 -0.21 -2.00
N ALA A 24 9.75 -1.38 -1.41
CA ALA A 24 10.49 -2.47 -2.06
C ALA A 24 9.81 -2.92 -3.37
N LEU A 25 8.48 -3.06 -3.34
CA LEU A 25 7.69 -3.44 -4.52
C LEU A 25 7.69 -2.33 -5.58
N ALA A 26 7.55 -1.06 -5.18
CA ALA A 26 7.62 0.07 -6.09
C ALA A 26 8.99 0.17 -6.79
N LYS A 27 10.09 -0.13 -6.07
CA LYS A 27 11.44 -0.20 -6.63
C LYS A 27 11.69 -1.40 -7.53
N ALA A 28 10.98 -2.51 -7.31
CA ALA A 28 11.05 -3.68 -8.17
C ALA A 28 10.43 -3.40 -9.55
N GLY A 29 9.56 -2.40 -9.67
CA GLY A 29 9.03 -1.92 -10.94
C GLY A 29 7.80 -2.69 -11.41
N GLU A 30 7.64 -2.81 -12.73
CA GLU A 30 6.42 -3.33 -13.37
C GLU A 30 6.09 -4.77 -12.95
N ASP A 31 7.09 -5.63 -12.76
CA ASP A 31 6.90 -7.04 -12.39
C ASP A 31 6.16 -7.23 -11.05
N GLU A 32 6.30 -6.29 -10.12
CA GLU A 32 5.70 -6.34 -8.79
C GLU A 32 4.54 -5.34 -8.61
N MET A 33 4.10 -4.69 -9.68
CA MET A 33 3.05 -3.67 -9.64
C MET A 33 1.71 -4.23 -9.12
N GLU A 34 1.34 -5.45 -9.52
CA GLU A 34 0.12 -6.10 -9.02
C GLU A 34 0.22 -6.39 -7.52
N HIS A 35 1.39 -6.83 -7.04
CA HIS A 35 1.63 -7.03 -5.62
C HIS A 35 1.58 -5.72 -4.84
N LEU A 36 2.17 -4.65 -5.40
CA LEU A 36 2.13 -3.33 -4.78
C LEU A 36 0.69 -2.87 -4.60
N LYS A 37 -0.16 -3.05 -5.60
CA LYS A 37 -1.60 -2.73 -5.52
C LYS A 37 -2.29 -3.51 -4.41
N CYS A 38 -2.05 -4.81 -4.30
CA CYS A 38 -2.63 -5.63 -3.23
C CYS A 38 -2.22 -5.15 -1.83
N VAL A 39 -0.93 -4.83 -1.64
CA VAL A 39 -0.42 -4.35 -0.35
C VAL A 39 -0.96 -2.95 -0.03
N PHE A 40 -1.01 -2.06 -1.03
CA PHE A 40 -1.55 -0.71 -0.91
C PHE A 40 -3.04 -0.72 -0.56
N TYR A 41 -3.85 -1.55 -1.23
CA TYR A 41 -5.26 -1.73 -0.90
C TYR A 41 -5.46 -2.25 0.52
N THR A 42 -4.69 -3.27 0.90
CA THR A 42 -4.79 -3.86 2.25
C THR A 42 -4.44 -2.83 3.32
N TRP A 43 -3.39 -2.04 3.11
CA TRP A 43 -3.00 -0.95 4.00
C TRP A 43 -4.11 0.10 4.11
N ALA A 44 -4.66 0.56 2.98
CA ALA A 44 -5.70 1.59 2.97
C ALA A 44 -6.98 1.13 3.69
N VAL A 45 -7.41 -0.12 3.47
CA VAL A 45 -8.58 -0.69 4.15
C VAL A 45 -8.32 -0.93 5.64
N PHE A 46 -7.12 -1.39 6.00
CA PHE A 46 -6.79 -1.68 7.40
C PHE A 46 -6.71 -0.42 8.26
N TYR A 47 -6.19 0.67 7.69
CA TYR A 47 -6.05 1.97 8.37
C TYR A 47 -7.20 2.94 8.07
N GLU A 48 -8.22 2.52 7.33
CA GLU A 48 -9.35 3.37 6.88
C GLU A 48 -8.86 4.69 6.28
N ALA A 49 -7.80 4.62 5.48
CA ALA A 49 -7.13 5.79 4.92
C ALA A 49 -8.03 6.49 3.90
N ASP A 50 -8.15 7.80 4.03
CA ASP A 50 -8.92 8.64 3.11
C ASP A 50 -8.16 8.92 1.79
N GLU A 51 -8.82 9.58 0.85
CA GLU A 51 -8.25 9.90 -0.47
C GLU A 51 -6.99 10.78 -0.40
N GLU A 52 -6.92 11.73 0.54
CA GLU A 52 -5.74 12.59 0.74
C GLU A 52 -4.57 11.76 1.25
N THR A 53 -4.82 10.92 2.25
CA THR A 53 -3.83 10.04 2.86
C THR A 53 -3.28 9.03 1.84
N THR A 54 -4.16 8.37 1.08
CA THR A 54 -3.78 7.38 0.06
C THR A 54 -3.02 8.01 -1.11
N SER A 55 -3.45 9.20 -1.56
CA SER A 55 -2.73 9.97 -2.58
C SER A 55 -1.34 10.40 -2.10
N GLY A 56 -1.22 10.83 -0.85
CA GLY A 56 0.06 11.20 -0.23
C GLY A 56 1.05 10.02 -0.17
N ILE A 57 0.58 8.82 0.21
CA ILE A 57 1.42 7.62 0.19
C ILE A 57 1.80 7.21 -1.24
N ALA A 58 0.87 7.27 -2.20
CA ALA A 58 1.18 6.96 -3.59
C ALA A 58 2.25 7.91 -4.16
N GLU A 59 2.16 9.21 -3.87
CA GLU A 59 3.16 10.20 -4.26
C GLU A 59 4.52 9.94 -3.58
N PHE A 60 4.50 9.65 -2.28
CA PHE A 60 5.70 9.27 -1.53
C PHE A 60 6.40 8.06 -2.15
N LEU A 61 5.65 7.00 -2.47
CA LEU A 61 6.18 5.79 -3.11
C LEU A 61 6.79 6.11 -4.48
N ALA A 62 6.10 6.92 -5.30
CA ALA A 62 6.61 7.34 -6.60
C ALA A 62 7.94 8.11 -6.49
N ASN A 63 8.07 8.96 -5.47
CA ASN A 63 9.29 9.72 -5.20
C ASN A 63 10.44 8.82 -4.73
N VAL A 64 10.19 7.91 -3.78
CA VAL A 64 11.23 7.04 -3.20
C VAL A 64 11.70 5.96 -4.18
N ALA A 65 10.82 5.50 -5.07
CA ALA A 65 11.16 4.56 -6.14
C ALA A 65 11.66 5.25 -7.42
N GLU A 66 11.83 6.57 -7.41
CA GLU A 66 12.35 7.36 -8.54
C GLU A 66 11.56 7.10 -9.84
N ILE A 67 10.24 6.92 -9.72
CA ILE A 67 9.36 6.62 -10.85
C ILE A 67 9.34 7.80 -11.81
N ALA A 68 9.64 7.55 -13.09
CA ALA A 68 9.66 8.58 -14.13
C ALA A 68 8.25 9.13 -14.43
N GLU A 69 7.25 8.26 -14.56
CA GLU A 69 5.85 8.62 -14.84
C GLU A 69 5.00 8.63 -13.56
N LYS A 70 5.27 9.59 -12.67
CA LYS A 70 4.62 9.67 -11.35
C LYS A 70 3.10 9.73 -11.43
N ASP A 71 2.53 10.57 -12.29
CA ASP A 71 1.08 10.70 -12.47
C ASP A 71 0.41 9.38 -12.87
N THR A 72 1.04 8.62 -13.79
CA THR A 72 0.54 7.33 -14.25
C THR A 72 0.60 6.30 -13.12
N PHE A 73 1.69 6.27 -12.37
CA PHE A 73 1.89 5.38 -11.22
C PHE A 73 0.89 5.67 -10.09
N ILE A 74 0.73 6.94 -9.71
CA ILE A 74 -0.19 7.36 -8.66
C ILE A 74 -1.61 6.97 -9.04
N LYS A 75 -2.06 7.29 -10.26
CA LYS A 75 -3.39 6.86 -10.75
C LYS A 75 -3.56 5.35 -10.73
N SER A 76 -2.52 4.60 -11.14
CA SER A 76 -2.56 3.13 -11.14
C SER A 76 -2.77 2.55 -9.73
N LEU A 77 -2.23 3.19 -8.69
CA LEU A 77 -2.38 2.79 -7.30
C LEU A 77 -3.66 3.29 -6.66
N THR A 78 -4.07 4.53 -6.90
CA THR A 78 -5.26 5.10 -6.26
C THR A 78 -6.57 4.64 -6.91
N CYS A 79 -6.57 4.29 -8.21
CA CYS A 79 -7.77 3.77 -8.90
C CYS A 79 -8.26 2.40 -8.40
N ILE A 80 -7.55 1.74 -7.48
CA ILE A 80 -8.00 0.45 -6.90
C ILE A 80 -8.88 0.62 -5.66
N LEU A 81 -8.96 1.86 -5.13
CA LEU A 81 -9.76 2.25 -3.97
C LEU A 81 -11.06 2.91 -4.43
#